data_AF-A0A212RR85-F1
#
_entry.id   AF-A0A212RR85-F1
#
_cell.length_a   1.000
_cell.length_b   1.000
_cell.length_c   1.000
_cell.angle_alpha   90.00
_cell.angle_beta   90.00
_cell.angle_gamma   90.00
#
_symmetry.space_group_name_H-M   'P 1'
#
loop_
_entity.id
_entity.type
_entity.pdbx_description
1 polymer ?
#
loop_
_entity_poly.entity_id
_entity_poly.type
_entity_poly.pdbx_seq_one_letter_code
_entity_poly.pdbx_strand_id
1 'polypeptide(L)'
;MTDLDARLPRLSQHLVIVRAGRNSLHASWLRGNAAPDFDMLVAAYDDAAPKVEHPNVITIHQPGRKIAGLNKLFRACPSIFSDYTFIALIDDDIETDAATINELFEIGAAYQLDLWQPSLTWDSHLSYVGLLQNDRFKLRYTNFVEMMCPFFRASYLKEAAFLFDRGWETGIDLIWSRVSERPLYRSAIVDAVAVKHTRPVGTTKQQQGFAADERYDDQMAQVLDHFETDFHGLVIYAALDRRARFVQGRLRLALATARIFRALPLSPLNTKAFLKLALAAVRHTASRPINLDPVEERRLPQVDRQSRGLA
;
A
#
# COMPACT_ATOMS: atom_id res chain seq x y z
N MET A 1 -20.17 1.07 -19.83
CA MET A 1 -20.38 0.53 -18.47
C MET A 1 -20.35 -0.98 -18.54
N THR A 2 -19.45 -1.62 -17.80
CA THR A 2 -19.44 -3.08 -17.61
C THR A 2 -20.50 -3.48 -16.58
N ASP A 3 -20.84 -4.77 -16.48
CA ASP A 3 -21.78 -5.28 -15.45
C ASP A 3 -21.33 -4.89 -14.04
N LEU A 4 -20.02 -4.97 -13.77
CA LEU A 4 -19.45 -4.60 -12.48
C LEU A 4 -19.65 -3.11 -12.16
N ASP A 5 -19.42 -2.26 -13.15
CA ASP A 5 -19.53 -0.80 -13.00
C ASP A 5 -20.94 -0.39 -12.58
N ALA A 6 -21.97 -0.99 -13.18
CA ALA A 6 -23.37 -0.73 -12.82
C ALA A 6 -23.74 -1.21 -11.41
N ARG A 7 -22.99 -2.15 -10.84
CA ARG A 7 -23.30 -2.79 -9.54
C ARG A 7 -22.56 -2.18 -8.36
N LEU A 8 -21.57 -1.30 -8.60
CA LEU A 8 -20.87 -0.60 -7.51
C LEU A 8 -21.87 0.23 -6.67
N PRO A 9 -21.84 0.13 -5.32
CA PRO A 9 -22.86 0.73 -4.47
C PRO A 9 -22.95 2.25 -4.57
N ARG A 10 -21.81 2.96 -4.61
CA ARG A 10 -21.70 4.43 -4.64
C ARG A 10 -22.47 5.10 -3.50
N LEU A 11 -22.44 4.47 -2.32
CA LEU A 11 -23.07 5.00 -1.12
C LEU A 11 -22.09 5.88 -0.32
N SER A 12 -20.79 5.80 -0.62
CA SER A 12 -19.73 6.64 -0.06
C SER A 12 -18.84 7.25 -1.16
N GLN A 13 -18.09 8.28 -0.79
CA GLN A 13 -17.00 8.86 -1.59
C GLN A 13 -15.70 8.04 -1.50
N HIS A 14 -15.67 6.96 -0.73
CA HIS A 14 -14.48 6.15 -0.45
C HIS A 14 -14.71 4.70 -0.88
N LEU A 15 -13.69 4.08 -1.49
CA LEU A 15 -13.72 2.68 -1.90
C LEU A 15 -12.58 1.90 -1.25
N VAL A 16 -12.89 0.76 -0.67
CA VAL A 16 -11.92 -0.25 -0.23
C VAL A 16 -11.98 -1.42 -1.21
N ILE A 17 -10.83 -1.78 -1.78
CA ILE A 17 -10.68 -2.95 -2.64
C ILE A 17 -9.85 -3.99 -1.91
N VAL A 18 -10.36 -5.22 -1.82
CA VAL A 18 -9.65 -6.36 -1.27
C VAL A 18 -9.61 -7.52 -2.27
N ARG A 19 -8.43 -8.12 -2.42
CA ARG A 19 -8.26 -9.41 -3.10
C ARG A 19 -8.44 -10.51 -2.05
N ALA A 20 -9.63 -11.09 -1.94
CA ALA A 20 -9.96 -11.98 -0.82
C ALA A 20 -9.72 -13.47 -1.14
N GLY A 21 -8.97 -14.14 -0.26
CA GLY A 21 -8.88 -15.60 -0.22
C GLY A 21 -9.74 -16.23 0.88
N ARG A 22 -9.67 -17.56 1.02
CA ARG A 22 -10.40 -18.34 2.05
C ARG A 22 -10.29 -17.81 3.48
N ASN A 23 -9.11 -17.33 3.85
CA ASN A 23 -8.81 -16.88 5.22
C ASN A 23 -8.86 -15.36 5.35
N SER A 24 -9.51 -14.66 4.42
CA SER A 24 -9.55 -13.21 4.40
C SER A 24 -10.24 -12.64 5.64
N LEU A 25 -9.71 -11.53 6.16
CA LEU A 25 -10.20 -10.83 7.34
C LEU A 25 -11.21 -9.72 7.00
N HIS A 26 -11.53 -9.49 5.72
CA HIS A 26 -12.38 -8.35 5.31
C HIS A 26 -13.77 -8.30 5.96
N ALA A 27 -14.31 -9.46 6.35
CA ALA A 27 -15.58 -9.52 7.10
C ALA A 27 -15.49 -8.87 8.50
N SER A 28 -14.29 -8.77 9.10
CA SER A 28 -14.10 -8.07 10.36
C SER A 28 -14.05 -6.55 10.18
N TRP A 29 -13.75 -6.04 8.99
CA TRP A 29 -13.63 -4.60 8.73
C TRP A 29 -14.97 -3.86 8.82
N LEU A 30 -16.09 -4.59 8.83
CA LEU A 30 -17.43 -4.04 9.06
C LEU A 30 -17.91 -4.25 10.50
N ARG A 31 -17.10 -4.88 11.35
CA ARG A 31 -17.44 -5.11 12.76
C ARG A 31 -17.00 -3.91 13.59
N GLY A 32 -17.72 -3.66 14.68
CA GLY A 32 -17.45 -2.56 15.60
C GLY A 32 -18.67 -1.66 15.79
N ASN A 33 -18.47 -0.53 16.47
CA ASN A 33 -19.54 0.42 16.78
C ASN A 33 -19.71 1.52 15.73
N ALA A 34 -18.77 1.64 14.78
CA ALA A 34 -18.82 2.61 13.70
C ALA A 34 -19.41 1.97 12.43
N ALA A 35 -20.32 2.68 11.76
CA ALA A 35 -20.76 2.31 10.42
C ALA A 35 -19.62 2.58 9.41
N PRO A 36 -19.46 1.74 8.37
CA PRO A 36 -18.49 1.99 7.32
C PRO A 36 -18.86 3.26 6.55
N ASP A 37 -17.94 4.21 6.45
CA ASP A 37 -18.05 5.37 5.55
C ASP A 37 -17.31 5.11 4.23
N PHE A 38 -17.39 3.87 3.74
CA PHE A 38 -16.75 3.43 2.52
C PHE A 38 -17.57 2.31 1.88
N ASP A 39 -17.52 2.27 0.55
CA ASP A 39 -17.92 1.09 -0.20
C ASP A 39 -16.78 0.08 -0.22
N MET A 40 -17.09 -1.20 -0.27
CA MET A 40 -16.11 -2.28 -0.29
C MET A 40 -16.36 -3.21 -1.48
N LEU A 41 -15.36 -3.31 -2.34
CA LEU A 41 -15.32 -4.27 -3.43
C LEU A 41 -14.43 -5.45 -3.06
N VAL A 42 -15.08 -6.59 -2.82
CA VAL A 42 -14.43 -7.87 -2.54
C VAL A 42 -14.20 -8.60 -3.86
N ALA A 43 -12.98 -8.49 -4.40
CA ALA A 43 -12.55 -9.25 -5.57
C ALA A 43 -11.98 -10.59 -5.09
N ALA A 44 -12.83 -11.58 -4.87
CA ALA A 44 -12.44 -12.89 -4.35
C ALA A 44 -11.67 -13.70 -5.41
N TYR A 45 -10.48 -14.19 -5.07
CA TYR A 45 -9.71 -15.09 -5.94
C TYR A 45 -9.89 -16.57 -5.59
N ASP A 46 -10.58 -16.84 -4.48
CA ASP A 46 -10.91 -18.15 -3.95
C ASP A 46 -12.43 -18.18 -3.67
N ASP A 47 -13.13 -19.20 -4.14
CA ASP A 47 -14.57 -19.37 -3.92
C ASP A 47 -14.94 -19.57 -2.44
N ALA A 48 -13.97 -19.99 -1.63
CA ALA A 48 -14.13 -20.15 -0.19
C ALA A 48 -13.90 -18.85 0.60
N ALA A 49 -13.69 -17.71 -0.07
CA ALA A 49 -13.58 -16.42 0.61
C ALA A 49 -14.85 -16.13 1.44
N PRO A 50 -14.72 -15.53 2.64
CA PRO A 50 -15.87 -15.15 3.45
C PRO A 50 -16.85 -14.27 2.67
N LYS A 51 -18.14 -14.59 2.78
CA LYS A 51 -19.21 -13.79 2.17
C LYS A 51 -19.75 -12.80 3.19
N VAL A 52 -19.99 -11.58 2.75
CA VAL A 52 -20.49 -10.49 3.58
C VAL A 52 -21.70 -9.88 2.88
N GLU A 53 -22.85 -9.93 3.53
CA GLU A 53 -24.07 -9.28 3.05
C GLU A 53 -24.20 -7.92 3.74
N HIS A 54 -23.96 -6.85 2.99
CA HIS A 54 -24.06 -5.48 3.47
C HIS A 54 -24.30 -4.51 2.30
N PRO A 55 -25.09 -3.43 2.45
CA PRO A 55 -25.39 -2.51 1.34
C PRO A 55 -24.16 -1.89 0.66
N ASN A 56 -23.12 -1.58 1.45
CA ASN A 56 -21.85 -1.05 0.94
C ASN A 56 -20.92 -2.12 0.33
N VAL A 57 -21.30 -3.40 0.29
CA VAL A 57 -20.41 -4.48 -0.15
C VAL A 57 -20.87 -5.05 -1.48
N ILE A 58 -19.93 -5.11 -2.42
CA ILE A 58 -20.07 -5.92 -3.63
C ILE A 58 -18.98 -6.97 -3.68
N THR A 59 -19.39 -8.21 -3.94
CA THR A 59 -18.46 -9.32 -4.14
C THR A 59 -18.48 -9.76 -5.60
N ILE A 60 -17.29 -9.92 -6.16
CA ILE A 60 -17.06 -10.56 -7.46
C ILE A 60 -16.09 -11.72 -7.32
N HIS A 61 -16.28 -12.75 -8.13
CA HIS A 61 -15.28 -13.78 -8.30
C HIS A 61 -14.30 -13.38 -9.40
N GLN A 62 -13.02 -13.28 -9.07
CA GLN A 62 -11.94 -12.90 -9.97
C GLN A 62 -10.66 -13.66 -9.60
N PRO A 63 -10.39 -14.83 -10.20
CA PRO A 63 -9.15 -15.56 -9.99
C PRO A 63 -7.90 -14.81 -10.46
N GLY A 64 -6.76 -15.22 -9.95
CA GLY A 64 -5.44 -14.76 -10.37
C GLY A 64 -4.72 -13.90 -9.34
N ARG A 65 -3.52 -13.47 -9.71
CA ARG A 65 -2.55 -12.79 -8.85
C ARG A 65 -3.03 -11.39 -8.43
N LYS A 66 -2.38 -10.81 -7.41
CA LYS A 66 -2.82 -9.55 -6.78
C LYS A 66 -2.77 -8.38 -7.75
N ILE A 67 -1.60 -8.08 -8.32
CA ILE A 67 -1.41 -6.90 -9.17
C ILE A 67 -2.10 -7.10 -10.53
N ALA A 68 -1.93 -8.26 -11.16
CA ALA A 68 -2.67 -8.56 -12.40
C ALA A 68 -4.20 -8.53 -12.21
N GLY A 69 -4.70 -8.97 -11.05
CA GLY A 69 -6.12 -8.90 -10.71
C GLY A 69 -6.60 -7.46 -10.53
N LEU A 70 -5.83 -6.61 -9.85
CA LEU A 70 -6.13 -5.19 -9.72
C LEU A 70 -6.12 -4.47 -11.08
N ASN A 71 -5.15 -4.76 -11.95
CA ASN A 71 -5.12 -4.22 -13.32
C ASN A 71 -6.39 -4.60 -14.12
N LYS A 72 -6.79 -5.87 -14.09
CA LYS A 72 -8.02 -6.33 -14.73
C LYS A 72 -9.24 -5.56 -14.21
N LEU A 73 -9.32 -5.36 -12.90
CA LEU A 73 -10.39 -4.60 -12.26
C LEU A 73 -10.40 -3.14 -12.75
N PHE A 74 -9.24 -2.47 -12.73
CA PHE A 74 -9.12 -1.07 -13.18
C PHE A 74 -9.49 -0.88 -14.65
N ARG A 75 -9.15 -1.85 -15.51
CA ARG A 75 -9.54 -1.87 -16.93
C ARG A 75 -11.02 -2.14 -17.13
N ALA A 76 -11.61 -3.03 -16.33
CA ALA A 76 -13.03 -3.38 -16.41
C ALA A 76 -13.94 -2.31 -15.82
N CYS A 77 -13.46 -1.55 -14.83
CA CYS A 77 -14.23 -0.54 -14.11
C CYS A 77 -13.45 0.77 -13.98
N PRO A 78 -13.20 1.49 -15.09
CA PRO A 78 -12.41 2.72 -15.06
C PRO A 78 -13.11 3.88 -14.33
N SER A 79 -14.44 3.80 -14.16
CA SER A 79 -15.26 4.75 -13.41
C SER A 79 -14.87 4.86 -11.94
N ILE A 80 -14.22 3.84 -11.33
CA ILE A 80 -13.78 3.94 -9.93
C ILE A 80 -12.89 5.16 -9.69
N PHE A 81 -12.13 5.58 -10.70
CA PHE A 81 -11.24 6.73 -10.61
C PHE A 81 -11.96 8.08 -10.67
N SER A 82 -13.20 8.12 -11.18
CA SER A 82 -14.05 9.32 -11.23
C SER A 82 -15.12 9.34 -10.16
N ASP A 83 -15.59 8.18 -9.73
CA ASP A 83 -16.77 8.03 -8.87
C ASP A 83 -16.40 8.12 -7.38
N TYR A 84 -15.15 7.81 -7.04
CA TYR A 84 -14.64 7.87 -5.67
C TYR A 84 -13.57 8.96 -5.53
N THR A 85 -13.52 9.57 -4.35
CA THR A 85 -12.48 10.54 -3.98
C THR A 85 -11.21 9.81 -3.53
N PHE A 86 -11.36 8.74 -2.75
CA PHE A 86 -10.26 7.96 -2.21
C PHE A 86 -10.47 6.46 -2.41
N ILE A 87 -9.38 5.73 -2.65
CA ILE A 87 -9.37 4.29 -2.87
C ILE A 87 -8.30 3.66 -1.99
N ALA A 88 -8.68 2.69 -1.16
CA ALA A 88 -7.75 1.84 -0.41
C ALA A 88 -7.61 0.48 -1.09
N LEU A 89 -6.38 -0.03 -1.18
CA LEU A 89 -6.09 -1.40 -1.62
C LEU A 89 -5.56 -2.14 -0.39
N ILE A 90 -6.38 -2.98 0.23
CA ILE A 90 -6.03 -3.60 1.52
C ILE A 90 -5.85 -5.10 1.31
N ASP A 91 -4.72 -5.65 1.80
CA ASP A 91 -4.47 -7.08 1.79
C ASP A 91 -5.44 -7.83 2.71
N ASP A 92 -5.66 -9.09 2.37
CA ASP A 92 -6.73 -9.89 2.97
C ASP A 92 -6.38 -10.40 4.38
N ASP A 93 -5.17 -10.17 4.86
CA ASP A 93 -4.66 -10.51 6.20
C ASP A 93 -4.44 -9.31 7.13
N ILE A 94 -4.96 -8.15 6.75
CA ILE A 94 -4.99 -6.97 7.60
C ILE A 94 -6.12 -7.09 8.61
N GLU A 95 -5.75 -7.15 9.89
CA GLU A 95 -6.68 -7.07 11.01
C GLU A 95 -6.90 -5.60 11.36
N THR A 96 -8.14 -5.15 11.17
CA THR A 96 -8.62 -3.79 11.41
C THR A 96 -10.16 -3.75 11.52
N ASP A 97 -10.74 -2.57 11.68
CA ASP A 97 -12.17 -2.30 11.82
C ASP A 97 -12.63 -1.07 11.02
N ALA A 98 -13.95 -0.84 10.97
CA ALA A 98 -14.55 0.25 10.21
C ALA A 98 -14.09 1.63 10.72
N ALA A 99 -13.99 1.79 12.05
CA ALA A 99 -13.59 3.06 12.67
C ALA A 99 -12.17 3.47 12.23
N THR A 100 -11.25 2.50 12.22
CA THR A 100 -9.87 2.70 11.79
C THR A 100 -9.79 3.08 10.32
N ILE A 101 -10.53 2.38 9.44
CA ILE A 101 -10.56 2.69 8.00
C ILE A 101 -11.16 4.07 7.74
N ASN A 102 -12.26 4.43 8.42
CA ASN A 102 -12.86 5.76 8.32
C ASN A 102 -11.85 6.84 8.74
N GLU A 103 -11.18 6.68 9.88
CA GLU A 103 -10.18 7.66 10.35
C GLU A 103 -9.00 7.80 9.37
N LEU A 104 -8.61 6.73 8.68
CA LEU A 104 -7.57 6.79 7.64
C LEU A 104 -8.01 7.64 6.44
N PHE A 105 -9.26 7.52 5.99
CA PHE A 105 -9.79 8.39 4.93
C PHE A 105 -9.91 9.85 5.39
N GLU A 106 -10.40 10.10 6.61
CA GLU A 106 -10.49 11.44 7.19
C GLU A 106 -9.11 12.12 7.28
N ILE A 107 -8.09 11.40 7.74
CA ILE A 107 -6.72 11.91 7.84
C ILE A 107 -6.14 12.18 6.44
N GLY A 108 -6.34 11.27 5.49
CA GLY A 108 -5.93 11.48 4.10
C GLY A 108 -6.54 12.75 3.50
N ALA A 109 -7.82 12.98 3.73
CA ALA A 109 -8.54 14.18 3.32
C ALA A 109 -8.01 15.44 4.00
N ALA A 110 -7.91 15.43 5.33
CA ALA A 110 -7.54 16.59 6.14
C ALA A 110 -6.13 17.12 5.83
N TYR A 111 -5.20 16.22 5.51
CA TYR A 111 -3.81 16.58 5.18
C TYR A 111 -3.52 16.58 3.68
N GLN A 112 -4.54 16.46 2.84
CA GLN A 112 -4.43 16.46 1.38
C GLN A 112 -3.38 15.47 0.88
N LEU A 113 -3.39 14.25 1.42
CA LEU A 113 -2.48 13.20 0.99
C LEU A 113 -2.92 12.64 -0.36
N ASP A 114 -1.95 12.17 -1.13
CA ASP A 114 -2.19 11.47 -2.39
C ASP A 114 -1.96 9.97 -2.25
N LEU A 115 -1.07 9.56 -1.32
CA LEU A 115 -0.73 8.18 -1.02
C LEU A 115 -0.44 8.04 0.48
N TRP A 116 -1.06 7.12 1.20
CA TRP A 116 -0.72 6.87 2.59
C TRP A 116 -1.02 5.44 3.02
N GLN A 117 -0.61 5.09 4.22
CA GLN A 117 -1.01 3.84 4.86
C GLN A 117 -1.14 4.04 6.37
N PRO A 118 -1.88 3.18 7.08
CA PRO A 118 -1.74 3.07 8.52
C PRO A 118 -0.33 2.62 8.91
N SER A 119 0.06 2.97 10.12
CA SER A 119 1.17 2.33 10.80
C SER A 119 0.82 0.89 11.22
N LEU A 120 1.85 0.09 11.47
CA LEU A 120 1.70 -1.30 11.90
C LEU A 120 1.80 -1.43 13.42
N THR A 121 0.99 -2.32 14.00
CA THR A 121 1.17 -2.74 15.40
C THR A 121 2.55 -3.37 15.60
N TRP A 122 3.06 -3.31 16.83
CA TRP A 122 4.42 -3.79 17.15
C TRP A 122 4.60 -5.31 17.00
N ASP A 123 3.51 -6.07 16.97
CA ASP A 123 3.47 -7.51 16.76
C ASP A 123 3.16 -7.93 15.30
N SER A 124 3.12 -6.96 14.37
CA SER A 124 2.89 -7.23 12.95
C SER A 124 4.07 -7.93 12.29
N HIS A 125 3.77 -8.82 11.34
CA HIS A 125 4.76 -9.26 10.35
C HIS A 125 5.07 -8.12 9.37
N LEU A 126 6.33 -7.89 9.02
CA LEU A 126 6.71 -6.72 8.23
C LEU A 126 8.00 -6.93 7.42
N SER A 127 8.15 -6.12 6.37
CA SER A 127 9.40 -5.97 5.60
C SER A 127 10.22 -4.77 6.11
N TYR A 128 9.53 -3.71 6.55
CA TYR A 128 10.14 -2.43 6.93
C TYR A 128 9.71 -2.00 8.34
N VAL A 129 10.63 -2.06 9.33
CA VAL A 129 10.31 -1.62 10.71
C VAL A 129 9.99 -0.13 10.82
N GLY A 130 10.32 0.66 9.79
CA GLY A 130 9.91 2.05 9.70
C GLY A 130 8.39 2.23 9.62
N LEU A 131 7.63 1.17 9.28
CA LEU A 131 6.16 1.20 9.24
C LEU A 131 5.52 1.00 10.61
N LEU A 132 6.27 0.55 11.62
CA LEU A 132 5.76 0.37 12.99
C LEU A 132 5.26 1.70 13.56
N GLN A 133 4.18 1.62 14.34
CA GLN A 133 3.55 2.77 14.97
C GLN A 133 4.52 3.53 15.87
N ASN A 134 4.54 4.85 15.70
CA ASN A 134 5.24 5.79 16.55
C ASN A 134 4.24 6.64 17.35
N ASP A 135 4.15 6.37 18.65
CA ASP A 135 3.25 7.05 19.60
C ASP A 135 3.38 8.58 19.62
N ARG A 136 4.55 9.14 19.26
CA ARG A 136 4.79 10.59 19.21
C ARG A 136 4.03 11.31 18.10
N PHE A 137 3.73 10.63 17.01
CA PHE A 137 3.25 11.27 15.80
C PHE A 137 1.78 10.97 15.55
N LYS A 138 1.12 11.89 14.87
CA LYS A 138 -0.16 11.65 14.20
C LYS A 138 0.09 11.04 12.82
N LEU A 139 1.06 11.58 12.08
CA LEU A 139 1.55 11.01 10.83
C LEU A 139 3.01 11.36 10.59
N ARG A 140 3.66 10.59 9.73
CA ARG A 140 5.04 10.76 9.29
C ARG A 140 5.06 10.83 7.77
N TYR A 141 5.60 11.92 7.22
CA TYR A 141 5.84 12.03 5.79
C TYR A 141 7.04 11.17 5.39
N THR A 142 6.84 10.37 4.35
CA THR A 142 7.76 9.29 3.94
C THR A 142 7.90 9.28 2.43
N ASN A 143 9.01 8.74 1.94
CA ASN A 143 9.22 8.48 0.52
C ASN A 143 8.71 7.10 0.08
N PHE A 144 8.03 6.36 0.95
CA PHE A 144 7.61 4.99 0.66
C PHE A 144 6.35 4.60 1.44
N VAL A 145 5.43 3.93 0.75
CA VAL A 145 4.23 3.29 1.29
C VAL A 145 4.18 1.88 0.69
N GLU A 146 4.11 0.86 1.55
CA GLU A 146 4.12 -0.55 1.18
C GLU A 146 2.77 -0.98 0.61
N MET A 147 2.80 -1.88 -0.37
CA MET A 147 1.61 -2.37 -1.07
C MET A 147 0.59 -3.16 -0.24
N MET A 148 0.86 -3.43 1.03
CA MET A 148 -0.02 -4.25 1.88
C MET A 148 -1.31 -3.54 2.30
N CYS A 149 -1.27 -2.23 2.52
CA CYS A 149 -2.42 -1.45 2.98
C CYS A 149 -2.36 0.01 2.51
N PRO A 150 -2.10 0.30 1.22
CA PRO A 150 -2.08 1.67 0.72
C PRO A 150 -3.49 2.25 0.53
N PHE A 151 -3.58 3.54 0.77
CA PHE A 151 -4.71 4.42 0.52
C PHE A 151 -4.26 5.49 -0.46
N PHE A 152 -5.12 5.82 -1.41
CA PHE A 152 -4.82 6.73 -2.49
C PHE A 152 -5.91 7.77 -2.66
N ARG A 153 -5.53 8.97 -3.10
CA ARG A 153 -6.43 9.81 -3.87
C ARG A 153 -6.74 9.10 -5.20
N ALA A 154 -8.01 9.01 -5.57
CA ALA A 154 -8.42 8.25 -6.76
C ALA A 154 -7.74 8.76 -8.04
N SER A 155 -7.59 10.08 -8.19
CA SER A 155 -6.85 10.69 -9.31
C SER A 155 -5.37 10.29 -9.33
N TYR A 156 -4.73 10.17 -8.15
CA TYR A 156 -3.34 9.75 -8.05
C TYR A 156 -3.17 8.25 -8.34
N LEU A 157 -4.09 7.41 -7.88
CA LEU A 157 -4.08 5.98 -8.25
C LEU A 157 -4.27 5.80 -9.76
N LYS A 158 -5.09 6.65 -10.40
CA LYS A 158 -5.24 6.67 -11.86
C LYS A 158 -3.92 7.02 -12.56
N GLU A 159 -3.19 8.02 -12.06
CA GLU A 159 -1.85 8.36 -12.57
C GLU A 159 -0.86 7.21 -12.37
N ALA A 160 -0.94 6.49 -11.25
CA ALA A 160 -0.10 5.33 -10.96
C ALA A 160 -0.55 4.02 -11.64
N ALA A 161 -1.73 4.00 -12.29
CA ALA A 161 -2.36 2.78 -12.79
C ALA A 161 -1.52 2.05 -13.85
N PHE A 162 -0.67 2.77 -14.60
CA PHE A 162 0.23 2.18 -15.60
C PHE A 162 1.21 1.17 -15.00
N LEU A 163 1.55 1.28 -13.71
CA LEU A 163 2.44 0.35 -13.00
C LEU A 163 1.81 -1.04 -12.85
N PHE A 164 0.49 -1.12 -12.73
CA PHE A 164 -0.24 -2.38 -12.59
C PHE A 164 -0.28 -3.17 -13.91
N ASP A 165 0.04 -2.52 -15.04
CA ASP A 165 -0.03 -3.12 -16.37
C ASP A 165 1.27 -3.80 -16.83
N ARG A 166 2.33 -3.70 -16.05
CA ARG A 166 3.69 -4.13 -16.43
C ARG A 166 3.98 -5.60 -16.20
N GLY A 167 3.09 -6.29 -15.52
CA GLY A 167 3.22 -7.73 -15.24
C GLY A 167 4.05 -8.08 -14.00
N TRP A 168 4.54 -7.08 -13.26
CA TRP A 168 5.16 -7.28 -11.94
C TRP A 168 4.11 -7.53 -10.86
N GLU A 169 4.44 -8.38 -9.88
CA GLU A 169 3.57 -8.68 -8.74
C GLU A 169 4.12 -8.14 -7.41
N THR A 170 5.35 -7.60 -7.42
CA THR A 170 5.98 -6.89 -6.30
C THR A 170 6.79 -5.69 -6.79
N GLY A 171 7.16 -4.79 -5.89
CA GLY A 171 8.12 -3.72 -6.14
C GLY A 171 7.57 -2.47 -6.82
N ILE A 172 6.35 -2.50 -7.37
CA ILE A 172 5.71 -1.30 -7.96
C ILE A 172 5.47 -0.19 -6.92
N ASP A 173 5.36 -0.57 -5.65
CA ASP A 173 5.21 0.33 -4.51
C ASP A 173 6.47 1.14 -4.18
N LEU A 174 7.63 0.70 -4.69
CA LEU A 174 8.87 1.49 -4.67
C LEU A 174 8.79 2.74 -5.57
N ILE A 175 7.83 2.77 -6.49
CA ILE A 175 7.67 3.83 -7.48
C ILE A 175 6.54 4.79 -7.11
N TRP A 176 5.50 4.34 -6.40
CA TRP A 176 4.26 5.10 -6.20
C TRP A 176 4.49 6.53 -5.72
N SER A 177 5.33 6.75 -4.71
CA SER A 177 5.61 8.08 -4.13
C SER A 177 6.29 9.07 -5.09
N ARG A 178 6.68 8.60 -6.29
CA ARG A 178 7.47 9.34 -7.29
C ARG A 178 6.74 9.47 -8.62
N VAL A 179 5.44 9.18 -8.65
CA VAL A 179 4.59 9.36 -9.85
C VAL A 179 4.26 10.83 -10.09
N SER A 180 4.15 11.64 -9.02
CA SER A 180 3.78 13.06 -9.13
C SER A 180 4.98 13.99 -9.18
N GLU A 181 4.85 15.09 -9.92
CA GLU A 181 5.81 16.20 -9.96
C GLU A 181 5.92 16.99 -8.64
N ARG A 182 4.96 16.85 -7.71
CA ARG A 182 4.94 17.57 -6.43
C ARG A 182 4.78 16.61 -5.23
N PRO A 183 5.74 15.71 -4.99
CA PRO A 183 5.58 14.59 -4.07
C PRO A 183 5.78 14.95 -2.58
N LEU A 184 6.38 16.11 -2.29
CA LEU A 184 6.65 16.54 -0.93
C LEU A 184 5.34 16.74 -0.14
N TYR A 185 5.29 16.11 1.03
CA TYR A 185 4.16 16.13 1.96
C TYR A 185 2.85 15.52 1.40
N ARG A 186 2.94 14.73 0.33
CA ARG A 186 1.80 14.00 -0.24
C ARG A 186 1.75 12.53 0.14
N SER A 187 2.87 11.98 0.61
CA SER A 187 2.97 10.58 1.05
C SER A 187 3.25 10.44 2.54
N ALA A 188 2.46 9.62 3.25
CA ALA A 188 2.59 9.47 4.70
C ALA A 188 2.30 8.07 5.26
N ILE A 189 2.87 7.79 6.43
CA ILE A 189 2.43 6.73 7.35
C ILE A 189 1.62 7.41 8.46
N VAL A 190 0.39 6.96 8.66
CA VAL A 190 -0.51 7.49 9.69
C VAL A 190 -0.30 6.71 10.99
N ASP A 191 0.25 7.36 12.00
CA ASP A 191 0.45 6.78 13.34
C ASP A 191 -0.76 6.96 14.26
N ALA A 192 -1.73 7.80 13.87
CA ALA A 192 -2.96 8.07 14.61
C ALA A 192 -3.66 6.76 15.01
N VAL A 193 -3.75 5.85 14.04
CA VAL A 193 -4.25 4.49 14.13
C VAL A 193 -3.18 3.50 13.69
N ALA A 194 -3.36 2.23 14.05
CA ALA A 194 -2.50 1.14 13.61
C ALA A 194 -3.34 -0.07 13.20
N VAL A 195 -2.84 -0.82 12.23
CA VAL A 195 -3.41 -2.10 11.80
C VAL A 195 -2.43 -3.22 12.05
N LYS A 196 -2.93 -4.46 12.14
CA LYS A 196 -2.08 -5.63 12.33
C LYS A 196 -1.98 -6.45 11.06
N HIS A 197 -0.75 -6.70 10.61
CA HIS A 197 -0.48 -7.66 9.53
C HIS A 197 -0.28 -9.04 10.12
N THR A 198 -1.25 -9.93 9.89
CA THR A 198 -1.39 -11.17 10.66
C THR A 198 -0.61 -12.35 10.10
N ARG A 199 -0.03 -12.25 8.89
CA ARG A 199 0.69 -13.36 8.25
C ARG A 199 2.14 -13.03 7.90
N PRO A 200 3.07 -14.01 7.93
CA PRO A 200 4.45 -13.77 7.59
C PRO A 200 4.64 -13.39 6.12
N VAL A 201 5.46 -12.36 5.88
CA VAL A 201 5.81 -11.87 4.55
C VAL A 201 6.40 -13.01 3.70
N GLY A 202 5.90 -13.17 2.48
CA GLY A 202 6.44 -14.11 1.50
C GLY A 202 6.02 -15.57 1.66
N THR A 203 5.08 -15.87 2.56
CA THR A 203 4.51 -17.23 2.71
C THR A 203 3.51 -17.60 1.61
N THR A 204 3.03 -16.62 0.82
CA THR A 204 2.05 -16.79 -0.25
C THR A 204 2.64 -16.64 -1.65
N LYS A 205 3.97 -16.63 -1.81
CA LYS A 205 4.67 -16.47 -3.11
C LYS A 205 4.11 -17.35 -4.24
N GLN A 206 3.91 -18.63 -3.98
CA GLN A 206 3.38 -19.56 -4.99
C GLN A 206 1.93 -19.22 -5.38
N GLN A 207 1.10 -18.77 -4.43
CA GLN A 207 -0.27 -18.32 -4.69
C GLN A 207 -0.28 -16.97 -5.45
N GLN A 208 0.76 -16.16 -5.25
CA GLN A 208 1.04 -14.94 -5.99
C GLN A 208 1.71 -15.21 -7.35
N GLY A 209 1.84 -16.48 -7.76
CA GLY A 209 2.32 -16.90 -9.08
C GLY A 209 3.79 -16.59 -9.36
N PHE A 210 4.61 -16.52 -8.32
CA PHE A 210 6.08 -16.55 -8.45
C PHE A 210 6.52 -17.97 -8.82
N ALA A 211 7.52 -18.09 -9.70
CA ALA A 211 8.19 -19.38 -9.91
C ALA A 211 8.88 -19.85 -8.62
N ALA A 212 9.14 -21.15 -8.48
CA ALA A 212 9.73 -21.73 -7.26
C ALA A 212 11.04 -21.05 -6.84
N ASP A 213 11.79 -20.53 -7.81
CA ASP A 213 13.13 -19.97 -7.63
C ASP A 213 13.14 -18.43 -7.67
N GLU A 214 12.00 -17.81 -7.98
CA GLU A 214 11.89 -16.37 -8.18
C GLU A 214 11.79 -15.63 -6.84
N ARG A 215 12.73 -14.71 -6.60
CA ARG A 215 12.74 -13.89 -5.38
C ARG A 215 12.03 -12.57 -5.62
N TYR A 216 11.41 -12.03 -4.58
CA TYR A 216 10.85 -10.67 -4.63
C TYR A 216 11.90 -9.64 -5.04
N ASP A 217 13.12 -9.78 -4.51
CA ASP A 217 14.25 -8.89 -4.81
C ASP A 217 14.57 -8.82 -6.31
N ASP A 218 14.33 -9.90 -7.07
CA ASP A 218 14.62 -9.95 -8.50
C ASP A 218 13.61 -9.11 -9.30
N GLN A 219 12.31 -9.20 -8.97
CA GLN A 219 11.28 -8.33 -9.57
C GLN A 219 11.45 -6.88 -9.11
N MET A 220 11.77 -6.64 -7.84
CA MET A 220 12.06 -5.28 -7.34
C MET A 220 13.23 -4.65 -8.12
N ALA A 221 14.29 -5.41 -8.39
CA ALA A 221 15.41 -4.95 -9.20
C ALA A 221 15.00 -4.66 -10.66
N GLN A 222 14.12 -5.48 -11.26
CA GLN A 222 13.58 -5.23 -12.60
C GLN A 222 12.74 -3.95 -12.66
N VAL A 223 11.90 -3.70 -11.65
CA VAL A 223 11.12 -2.46 -11.55
C VAL A 223 12.06 -1.26 -11.49
N LEU A 224 13.04 -1.30 -10.59
CA LEU A 224 14.01 -0.23 -10.40
C LEU A 224 14.85 0.04 -11.66
N ASP A 225 15.33 -1.01 -12.33
CA ASP A 225 16.07 -0.89 -13.61
C ASP A 225 15.19 -0.29 -14.72
N HIS A 226 13.91 -0.68 -14.79
CA HIS A 226 12.98 -0.15 -15.78
C HIS A 226 12.77 1.37 -15.65
N PHE A 227 12.80 1.91 -14.42
CA PHE A 227 12.67 3.33 -14.15
C PHE A 227 14.01 4.04 -13.94
N GLU A 228 15.13 3.38 -14.25
CA GLU A 228 16.49 3.91 -14.13
C GLU A 228 16.77 4.54 -12.76
N THR A 229 16.30 3.88 -11.71
CA THR A 229 16.31 4.45 -10.37
C THR A 229 16.65 3.44 -9.29
N ASP A 230 17.12 3.93 -8.14
CA ASP A 230 17.40 3.11 -6.97
C ASP A 230 16.40 3.31 -5.82
N PHE A 231 16.23 2.28 -4.99
CA PHE A 231 15.58 2.42 -3.69
C PHE A 231 16.61 2.39 -2.56
N HIS A 232 16.83 3.53 -1.89
CA HIS A 232 17.83 3.66 -0.83
C HIS A 232 17.30 3.42 0.60
N GLY A 233 16.09 2.90 0.70
CA GLY A 233 15.38 2.66 1.95
C GLY A 233 14.26 3.67 2.21
N LEU A 234 13.41 3.30 3.16
CA LEU A 234 12.33 4.13 3.69
C LEU A 234 12.93 5.27 4.53
N VAL A 235 12.61 6.50 4.16
CA VAL A 235 13.07 7.72 4.83
C VAL A 235 11.87 8.52 5.34
N ILE A 236 11.83 8.73 6.65
CA ILE A 236 10.93 9.71 7.27
C ILE A 236 11.59 11.08 7.22
N TYR A 237 11.03 12.03 6.48
CA TYR A 237 11.66 13.34 6.27
C TYR A 237 10.94 14.50 6.96
N ALA A 238 9.69 14.31 7.36
CA ALA A 238 8.93 15.22 8.20
C ALA A 238 7.83 14.45 8.94
N ALA A 239 7.19 15.07 9.92
CA ALA A 239 6.07 14.48 10.64
C ALA A 239 5.15 15.55 11.21
N LEU A 240 3.94 15.15 11.60
CA LEU A 240 3.07 15.90 12.49
C LEU A 240 2.98 15.17 13.81
N ASP A 241 3.19 15.88 14.93
CA ASP A 241 2.97 15.29 16.24
C ASP A 241 1.47 15.08 16.55
N ARG A 242 1.15 14.45 17.69
CA ARG A 242 -0.24 14.22 18.14
C ARG A 242 -1.08 15.51 18.31
N ARG A 243 -0.44 16.68 18.35
CA ARG A 243 -1.09 18.00 18.43
C ARG A 243 -1.07 18.72 17.07
N ALA A 244 -0.83 17.98 15.97
CA ALA A 244 -0.70 18.48 14.60
C ALA A 244 0.40 19.54 14.42
N ARG A 245 1.43 19.55 15.28
CA ARG A 245 2.58 20.45 15.11
C ARG A 245 3.60 19.82 14.19
N PHE A 246 4.13 20.62 13.28
CA PHE A 246 5.10 20.19 12.30
C PHE A 246 6.47 19.90 12.93
N VAL A 247 7.04 18.74 12.59
CA VAL A 247 8.33 18.26 13.08
C VAL A 247 9.24 17.98 11.90
N GLN A 248 10.37 18.68 11.87
CA GLN A 248 11.43 18.51 10.89
C GLN A 248 12.80 18.45 11.57
N GLY A 249 13.80 18.07 10.77
CA GLY A 249 15.19 17.93 11.18
C GLY A 249 15.55 16.46 11.39
N ARG A 250 16.53 15.99 10.62
CA ARG A 250 16.93 14.58 10.54
C ARG A 250 17.27 13.99 11.90
N LEU A 251 17.98 14.73 12.76
CA LEU A 251 18.32 14.27 14.11
C LEU A 251 17.06 14.08 14.99
N ARG A 252 16.12 15.01 14.96
CA ARG A 252 14.86 14.91 15.74
C ARG A 252 14.03 13.73 15.29
N LEU A 253 13.89 13.55 13.98
CA LEU A 253 13.17 12.43 13.38
C LEU A 253 13.86 11.09 13.65
N ALA A 254 15.19 11.03 13.58
CA ALA A 254 15.96 9.83 13.89
C ALA A 254 15.83 9.42 15.38
N LEU A 255 15.91 10.39 16.30
CA LEU A 255 15.68 10.16 17.72
C LEU A 255 14.25 9.69 18.01
N ALA A 256 13.26 10.23 17.30
CA ALA A 256 11.88 9.75 17.41
C ALA A 256 11.73 8.34 16.81
N THR A 257 12.39 8.05 15.69
CA THR A 257 12.42 6.73 15.04
C THR A 257 13.06 5.69 15.95
N ALA A 258 14.08 6.04 16.74
CA ALA A 258 14.69 5.13 17.71
C ALA A 258 13.71 4.61 18.79
N ARG A 259 12.49 5.14 18.90
CA ARG A 259 11.46 4.53 19.77
C ARG A 259 11.03 3.15 19.28
N ILE A 260 11.20 2.82 18.00
CA ILE A 260 10.87 1.48 17.46
C ILE A 260 11.61 0.35 18.19
N PHE A 261 12.77 0.61 18.82
CA PHE A 261 13.47 -0.41 19.60
C PHE A 261 12.61 -0.98 20.75
N ARG A 262 11.59 -0.24 21.21
CA ARG A 262 10.62 -0.71 22.21
C ARG A 262 9.69 -1.81 21.70
N ALA A 263 9.55 -1.97 20.39
CA ALA A 263 8.75 -3.03 19.78
C ALA A 263 9.46 -4.39 19.79
N LEU A 264 10.75 -4.46 20.12
CA LEU A 264 11.54 -5.70 20.12
C LEU A 264 10.87 -6.86 20.88
N PRO A 265 10.28 -6.69 22.08
CA PRO A 265 9.65 -7.79 22.81
C PRO A 265 8.36 -8.32 22.17
N LEU A 266 7.71 -7.54 21.30
CA LEU A 266 6.45 -7.89 20.64
C LEU A 266 6.67 -8.36 19.19
N SER A 267 7.81 -8.00 18.60
CA SER A 267 8.12 -8.28 17.21
C SER A 267 8.17 -9.79 16.94
N PRO A 268 7.54 -10.27 15.84
CA PRO A 268 7.64 -11.67 15.42
C PRO A 268 9.02 -12.02 14.81
N LEU A 269 9.86 -11.01 14.53
CA LEU A 269 11.23 -11.22 14.06
C LEU A 269 12.17 -11.63 15.19
N ASN A 270 13.18 -12.45 14.89
CA ASN A 270 14.26 -12.70 15.84
C ASN A 270 15.04 -11.41 16.16
N THR A 271 15.63 -11.36 17.35
CA THR A 271 16.34 -10.19 17.88
C THR A 271 17.38 -9.61 16.92
N LYS A 272 18.18 -10.47 16.28
CA LYS A 272 19.24 -10.02 15.35
C LYS A 272 18.65 -9.35 14.10
N ALA A 273 17.63 -9.96 13.50
CA ALA A 273 16.94 -9.41 12.34
C ALA A 273 16.26 -8.07 12.68
N PHE A 274 15.54 -8.02 13.81
CA PHE A 274 14.88 -6.81 14.26
C PHE A 274 15.88 -5.66 14.49
N LEU A 275 16.95 -5.89 15.25
CA LEU A 275 17.95 -4.86 15.54
C LEU A 275 18.63 -4.33 14.26
N LYS A 276 18.91 -5.21 13.29
CA LYS A 276 19.45 -4.82 11.98
C LYS A 276 18.51 -3.85 11.25
N LEU A 277 17.21 -4.18 11.18
CA LEU A 277 16.22 -3.33 10.54
C LEU A 277 16.00 -2.02 11.31
N ALA A 278 15.96 -2.07 12.64
CA ALA A 278 15.75 -0.88 13.48
C ALA A 278 16.91 0.12 13.35
N LEU A 279 18.15 -0.37 13.38
CA LEU A 279 19.34 0.44 13.11
C LEU A 279 19.32 1.01 11.70
N ALA A 280 18.88 0.23 10.71
CA ALA A 280 18.74 0.70 9.33
C ALA A 280 17.72 1.85 9.24
N ALA A 281 16.54 1.73 9.84
CA ALA A 281 15.50 2.75 9.83
C ALA A 281 15.95 4.06 10.49
N VAL A 282 16.63 3.99 11.63
CA VAL A 282 17.20 5.17 12.30
C VAL A 282 18.27 5.83 11.41
N ARG A 283 19.17 5.03 10.83
CA ARG A 283 20.21 5.53 9.92
C ARG A 283 19.61 6.15 8.67
N HIS A 284 18.60 5.52 8.06
CA HIS A 284 17.92 6.03 6.88
C HIS A 284 17.33 7.42 7.14
N THR A 285 16.58 7.54 8.24
CA THR A 285 16.01 8.82 8.69
C THR A 285 17.08 9.89 8.99
N ALA A 286 18.22 9.49 9.58
CA ALA A 286 19.28 10.40 9.95
C ALA A 286 20.12 10.92 8.77
N SER A 287 20.38 10.08 7.76
CA SER A 287 21.43 10.37 6.76
C SER A 287 21.12 10.04 5.31
N ARG A 288 20.09 9.24 4.97
CA ARG A 288 19.79 8.93 3.57
C ARG A 288 19.08 10.08 2.85
N PRO A 289 19.45 10.40 1.60
CA PRO A 289 18.74 11.39 0.82
C PRO A 289 17.27 10.99 0.68
N ILE A 290 16.41 12.01 0.61
CA ILE A 290 14.99 11.79 0.34
C ILE A 290 14.90 11.45 -1.15
N ASN A 291 14.53 10.21 -1.48
CA ASN A 291 14.32 9.83 -2.87
C ASN A 291 12.84 10.06 -3.23
N LEU A 292 12.54 11.25 -3.74
CA LEU A 292 11.23 11.64 -4.22
C LEU A 292 11.27 12.24 -5.62
N ASP A 293 12.41 12.18 -6.31
CA ASP A 293 12.51 12.74 -7.66
C ASP A 293 11.54 11.99 -8.58
N PRO A 294 10.67 12.69 -9.34
CA PRO A 294 9.71 12.03 -10.22
C PRO A 294 10.41 11.05 -11.15
N VAL A 295 9.82 9.87 -11.34
CA VAL A 295 10.36 8.90 -12.31
C VAL A 295 9.65 9.05 -13.64
N GLU A 296 10.43 9.04 -14.71
CA GLU A 296 9.91 8.87 -16.05
C GLU A 296 10.05 7.41 -16.46
N GLU A 297 9.07 6.93 -17.22
CA GLU A 297 9.12 5.59 -17.76
C GLU A 297 10.17 5.51 -18.87
N ARG A 298 11.10 4.56 -18.78
CA ARG A 298 12.03 4.26 -19.88
C ARG A 298 11.20 3.86 -21.10
N ARG A 299 11.23 4.68 -22.15
CA ARG A 299 10.65 4.32 -23.46
C ARG A 299 11.47 3.15 -24.00
N LEU A 300 10.97 1.94 -23.87
CA LEU A 300 11.52 0.80 -24.60
C LEU A 300 11.39 1.12 -26.10
N PRO A 301 12.45 0.92 -26.93
CA PRO A 301 12.29 1.03 -28.36
C PRO A 301 11.15 0.11 -28.80
N GLN A 302 10.18 0.65 -29.54
CA GLN A 302 9.11 -0.15 -30.11
C GLN A 302 9.75 -1.24 -30.97
N VAL A 303 9.74 -2.47 -30.48
CA VAL A 303 10.06 -3.62 -31.31
C VAL A 303 8.90 -3.77 -32.25
N ASP A 304 9.09 -3.25 -33.47
CA ASP A 304 8.13 -3.30 -34.54
C ASP A 304 7.81 -4.78 -34.82
N ARG A 305 6.70 -5.28 -34.28
CA ARG A 305 6.16 -6.62 -34.58
C ARG A 305 5.48 -6.61 -35.96
N GLN A 306 6.14 -6.03 -36.96
CA GLN A 306 5.79 -6.13 -38.37
C GLN A 306 7.03 -6.55 -39.17
N SER A 307 7.42 -7.82 -39.03
CA SER A 307 8.27 -8.53 -40.01
C SER A 307 8.44 -10.01 -39.63
N ARG A 308 7.33 -10.71 -39.43
CA ARG A 308 7.28 -12.17 -39.62
C ARG A 308 6.01 -12.54 -40.37
N GLY A 309 6.00 -12.13 -41.64
CA GLY A 309 5.10 -12.62 -42.66
C GLY A 309 5.80 -12.43 -44.00
N LEU A 310 5.99 -13.53 -44.72
CA LEU A 310 6.47 -13.66 -46.10
C LEU A 310 8.01 -13.70 -46.29
N ALA A 311 8.56 -14.92 -46.20
CA ALA A 311 9.15 -15.63 -47.33
C ALA A 311 9.10 -17.14 -47.04
#